data_AF-A0A4R3K680-F1
#
_entry.id   AF-A0A4R3K680-F1
#
_cell.length_a   1.000
_cell.length_b   1.000
_cell.length_c   1.000
_cell.angle_alpha   90.00
_cell.angle_beta   90.00
_cell.angle_gamma   90.00
#
_symmetry.space_group_name_H-M   'P 1'
#
loop_
_entity.id
_entity.type
_entity.pdbx_description
1 polymer ?
#
loop_
_entity_poly.entity_id
_entity_poly.type
_entity_poly.pdbx_seq_one_letter_code
_entity_poly.pdbx_strand_id
1 'polypeptide(L)'
;MFHVVTGGAGSGKSSFSEDTICRYYEECKTDGPTGNLIYIATMIPYGDETMEKIRRHRSMRAKKGFSTLECYTDLEHLTESELFQSDNGKSCVLLECISNLTANEMYEPEGAGKYAAEKILQGIEKLRKVCSCLVVVTNEVCSDSVRSSKEMELYKKALAEINRKMAEDADIVTEVVYGIPVTIKMKESSYMRKEKEFTEQKTLYLVTGGAYQGKRKFAEKLYGNPQWEDGGACPLEAIYTCEGIYHFEKYIRRMLEEGNEFEGLAKNIAQKNPGLIIVTDEIGYGLVPIDAFERRYRELTGRICTEVAAYSCRVDRVVCGVGMPLKGDR
;
A
#
# COMPACT_ATOMS: atom_id res chain seq x y z
N MET A 1 -4.55 18.23 -10.27
CA MET A 1 -4.10 16.84 -10.50
C MET A 1 -4.82 15.88 -9.56
N PHE A 2 -5.33 14.76 -10.05
CA PHE A 2 -5.95 13.69 -9.25
C PHE A 2 -5.20 12.36 -9.42
N HIS A 3 -4.60 11.85 -8.35
CA HIS A 3 -3.80 10.62 -8.33
C HIS A 3 -4.40 9.62 -7.35
N VAL A 4 -4.73 8.42 -7.83
CA VAL A 4 -5.20 7.30 -7.00
C VAL A 4 -4.06 6.33 -6.77
N VAL A 5 -3.82 5.98 -5.51
CA VAL A 5 -2.82 5.00 -5.09
C VAL A 5 -3.51 3.80 -4.47
N THR A 6 -3.24 2.60 -4.99
CA THR A 6 -3.81 1.33 -4.53
C THR A 6 -2.73 0.29 -4.22
N GLY A 7 -3.12 -0.87 -3.69
CA GLY A 7 -2.23 -1.99 -3.37
C GLY A 7 -2.61 -2.75 -2.08
N GLY A 8 -2.02 -3.91 -1.88
CA GLY A 8 -2.29 -4.79 -0.73
C GLY A 8 -1.76 -4.26 0.61
N ALA A 9 -2.16 -4.84 1.74
CA ALA A 9 -1.65 -4.39 3.05
C ALA A 9 -0.13 -4.49 3.19
N GLY A 10 0.46 -3.55 3.93
CA GLY A 10 1.90 -3.48 4.14
C GLY A 10 2.73 -3.15 2.89
N SER A 11 2.12 -2.86 1.74
CA SER A 11 2.84 -2.67 0.48
C SER A 11 3.58 -1.34 0.31
N GLY A 12 3.60 -0.44 1.30
CA GLY A 12 4.29 0.85 1.21
C GLY A 12 3.51 2.03 0.62
N LYS A 13 2.21 1.85 0.29
CA LYS A 13 1.33 2.91 -0.26
C LYS A 13 1.39 4.24 0.48
N SER A 14 1.34 4.22 1.81
CA SER A 14 1.30 5.43 2.64
C SER A 14 2.57 6.27 2.44
N SER A 15 3.75 5.63 2.51
CA SER A 15 5.03 6.31 2.29
C SER A 15 5.12 6.88 0.87
N PHE A 16 4.78 6.07 -0.14
CA PHE A 16 4.76 6.51 -1.53
C PHE A 16 3.82 7.71 -1.74
N SER A 17 2.64 7.68 -1.14
CA SER A 17 1.62 8.72 -1.29
C SER A 17 2.01 10.02 -0.58
N GLU A 18 2.60 9.94 0.61
CA GLU A 18 3.16 11.08 1.33
C GLU A 18 4.28 11.76 0.54
N ASP A 19 5.24 10.98 0.03
CA ASP A 19 6.35 11.55 -0.74
C ASP A 19 5.87 12.13 -2.08
N THR A 20 4.87 11.49 -2.70
CA THR A 20 4.23 11.96 -3.93
C THR A 20 3.51 13.30 -3.73
N ILE A 21 2.67 13.44 -2.70
CA ILE A 21 1.96 14.70 -2.46
C ILE A 21 2.92 15.81 -2.03
N CYS A 22 3.96 15.51 -1.25
CA CYS A 22 4.99 16.50 -0.88
C CYS A 22 5.70 17.03 -2.13
N ARG A 23 6.02 16.16 -3.10
CA ARG A 23 6.62 16.60 -4.37
C ARG A 23 5.66 17.49 -5.17
N TYR A 24 4.39 17.08 -5.32
CA TYR A 24 3.38 17.92 -5.98
C TYR A 24 3.20 19.27 -5.27
N TYR A 25 3.31 19.29 -3.95
CA TYR A 25 3.20 20.52 -3.17
C TYR A 25 4.35 21.49 -3.44
N GLU A 26 5.59 20.99 -3.51
CA GLU A 26 6.75 21.81 -3.87
C GLU A 26 6.68 22.30 -5.34
N GLU A 27 6.19 21.47 -6.26
CA GLU A 27 5.94 21.87 -7.65
C GLU A 27 4.89 23.00 -7.70
N CYS A 28 3.76 22.88 -6.98
CA CYS A 28 2.76 23.94 -6.91
C CYS A 28 3.34 25.27 -6.39
N LYS A 29 4.21 25.22 -5.37
CA LYS A 29 4.86 26.42 -4.80
C LYS A 29 5.71 27.15 -5.82
N THR A 30 6.30 26.44 -6.79
CA THR A 30 7.08 27.07 -7.87
C THR A 30 6.21 27.74 -8.92
N ASP A 31 4.98 27.26 -9.13
CA ASP A 31 4.04 27.80 -10.13
C ASP A 31 3.18 28.96 -9.63
N GLY A 32 3.05 29.14 -8.30
CA GLY A 32 2.27 30.24 -7.73
C GLY A 32 1.92 30.07 -6.25
N PRO A 33 1.05 30.95 -5.71
CA PRO A 33 0.56 30.82 -4.34
C PRO A 33 -0.14 29.47 -4.16
N THR A 34 0.35 28.70 -3.19
CA THR A 34 -0.16 27.37 -2.85
C THR A 34 -0.66 27.35 -1.42
N GLY A 35 -1.82 26.75 -1.20
CA GLY A 35 -2.45 26.64 0.11
C GLY A 35 -1.76 25.63 1.03
N ASN A 36 -2.55 25.00 1.90
CA ASN A 36 -2.03 24.08 2.90
C ASN A 36 -1.69 22.71 2.30
N LEU A 37 -0.75 21.99 2.93
CA LEU A 37 -0.54 20.57 2.72
C LEU A 37 -1.37 19.81 3.77
N ILE A 38 -2.44 19.14 3.34
CA ILE A 38 -3.46 18.55 4.23
C ILE A 38 -3.41 17.03 4.16
N TYR A 39 -3.41 16.38 5.32
CA TYR A 39 -3.58 14.93 5.45
C TYR A 39 -4.96 14.64 6.05
N ILE A 40 -5.81 13.93 5.33
CA ILE A 40 -7.12 13.48 5.81
C ILE A 40 -7.00 12.01 6.22
N ALA A 41 -7.10 11.75 7.52
CA ALA A 41 -7.04 10.42 8.11
C ALA A 41 -8.46 9.90 8.40
N THR A 42 -8.77 8.71 7.88
CA THR A 42 -10.13 8.12 7.97
C THR A 42 -10.22 6.95 8.95
N MET A 43 -9.13 6.61 9.62
CA MET A 43 -9.09 5.48 10.55
C MET A 43 -9.66 5.90 11.92
N ILE A 44 -10.74 5.24 12.35
CA ILE A 44 -11.31 5.47 13.69
C ILE A 44 -10.35 4.91 14.76
N PRO A 45 -10.05 5.67 15.83
CA PRO A 45 -9.23 5.18 16.94
C PRO A 45 -10.00 4.20 17.82
N TYR A 46 -9.82 2.90 17.60
CA TYR A 46 -10.29 1.88 18.55
C TYR A 46 -9.18 1.49 19.52
N GLY A 47 -9.36 1.82 20.81
CA GLY A 47 -8.47 1.43 21.90
C GLY A 47 -7.20 2.29 22.05
N ASP A 48 -6.53 2.14 23.20
CA ASP A 48 -5.39 2.97 23.60
C ASP A 48 -4.15 2.80 22.70
N GLU A 49 -3.93 1.58 22.17
CA GLU A 49 -2.83 1.27 21.25
C GLU A 49 -2.96 2.07 19.94
N THR A 50 -4.17 2.18 19.40
CA THR A 50 -4.46 2.93 18.16
C THR A 50 -4.26 4.43 18.38
N MET A 51 -4.62 4.94 19.55
CA MET A 51 -4.42 6.35 19.92
C MET A 51 -2.94 6.74 19.95
N GLU A 52 -2.08 5.89 20.53
CA GLU A 52 -0.64 6.13 20.56
C GLU A 52 -0.04 6.10 19.14
N LYS A 53 -0.50 5.17 18.29
CA LYS A 53 -0.12 5.13 16.87
C LYS A 53 -0.51 6.42 16.13
N ILE A 54 -1.71 6.95 16.37
CA ILE A 54 -2.18 8.21 15.77
C ILE A 54 -1.30 9.38 16.22
N ARG A 55 -0.93 9.47 17.51
CA ARG A 55 -0.03 10.54 18.00
C ARG A 55 1.31 10.50 17.28
N ARG A 56 1.91 9.31 17.15
CA ARG A 56 3.18 9.13 16.42
C ARG A 56 3.05 9.53 14.95
N HIS A 57 1.99 9.08 14.28
CA HIS A 57 1.74 9.43 12.88
C HIS A 57 1.54 10.94 12.69
N ARG A 58 0.77 11.60 13.56
CA ARG A 58 0.58 13.07 13.52
C ARG A 58 1.91 13.80 13.67
N SER A 59 2.77 13.37 14.59
CA SER A 59 4.11 13.97 14.73
C SER A 59 4.97 13.80 13.48
N MET A 60 4.97 12.60 12.88
CA MET A 60 5.70 12.35 11.63
C MET A 60 5.17 13.18 10.45
N ARG A 61 3.84 13.28 10.33
CA ARG A 61 3.17 14.09 9.30
C ARG A 61 3.45 15.58 9.48
N ALA A 62 3.41 16.10 10.71
CA ALA A 62 3.74 17.49 11.01
C ALA A 62 5.20 17.82 10.63
N LYS A 63 6.14 16.89 10.84
CA LYS A 63 7.55 17.06 10.41
C LYS A 63 7.69 17.15 8.89
N LYS A 64 6.77 16.56 8.11
CA LYS A 64 6.68 16.69 6.65
C LYS A 64 5.88 17.93 6.20
N GLY A 65 5.34 18.72 7.13
CA GLY A 65 4.56 19.92 6.84
C GLY A 65 3.05 19.72 6.69
N PHE A 66 2.51 18.54 7.05
CA PHE A 66 1.07 18.29 6.96
C PHE A 66 0.28 18.92 8.12
N SER A 67 -0.84 19.56 7.78
CA SER A 67 -1.98 19.74 8.68
C SER A 67 -2.86 18.49 8.64
N THR A 68 -3.00 17.77 9.76
CA THR A 68 -3.82 16.55 9.80
C THR A 68 -5.26 16.84 10.21
N LEU A 69 -6.22 16.37 9.42
CA LEU A 69 -7.64 16.32 9.72
C LEU A 69 -8.07 14.86 9.89
N GLU A 70 -8.81 14.57 10.96
CA GLU A 70 -9.48 13.29 11.09
C GLU A 70 -10.89 13.43 10.51
N CYS A 71 -11.26 12.56 9.58
CA CYS A 71 -12.57 12.55 8.94
C CYS A 71 -12.97 11.09 8.73
N TYR A 72 -13.79 10.57 9.64
CA TYR A 72 -14.15 9.16 9.67
C TYR A 72 -15.37 8.85 8.80
N THR A 73 -16.27 9.82 8.65
CA THR A 73 -17.46 9.83 7.79
C THR A 73 -17.65 11.24 7.27
N ASP A 74 -18.61 11.42 6.35
CA ASP A 74 -19.10 12.69 5.85
C ASP A 74 -18.01 13.59 5.25
N LEU A 75 -17.26 13.00 4.31
CA LEU A 75 -16.21 13.70 3.56
C LEU A 75 -16.72 14.97 2.85
N GLU A 76 -18.01 15.03 2.56
CA GLU A 76 -18.69 16.10 1.84
C GLU A 76 -18.58 17.46 2.54
N HIS A 77 -18.67 17.50 3.87
CA HIS A 77 -18.65 18.76 4.64
C HIS A 77 -17.23 19.15 5.10
N LEU A 78 -16.24 18.28 4.89
CA LEU A 78 -14.85 18.55 5.31
C LEU A 78 -14.25 19.81 4.65
N THR A 79 -14.67 20.10 3.42
CA THR A 79 -14.21 21.28 2.66
C THR A 79 -14.69 22.61 3.24
N GLU A 80 -15.63 22.59 4.18
CA GLU A 80 -16.11 23.79 4.87
C GLU A 80 -15.16 24.25 5.97
N SER A 81 -14.20 23.42 6.37
CA SER A 81 -13.21 23.77 7.39
C SER A 81 -12.26 24.88 6.93
N GLU A 82 -11.77 25.67 7.90
CA GLU A 82 -10.87 26.82 7.67
C GLU A 82 -9.59 26.45 6.90
N LEU A 83 -9.15 25.18 6.98
CA LEU A 83 -7.96 24.70 6.27
C LEU A 83 -8.10 24.73 4.74
N PHE A 84 -9.32 24.70 4.22
CA PHE A 84 -9.61 24.83 2.78
C PHE A 84 -9.94 26.26 2.36
N GLN A 85 -10.13 27.18 3.31
CA GLN A 85 -10.46 28.60 3.07
C GLN A 85 -9.22 29.51 3.02
N SER A 86 -8.05 28.97 2.65
CA SER A 86 -6.81 29.74 2.64
C SER A 86 -6.79 30.81 1.54
N ASP A 87 -6.49 32.05 1.91
CA ASP A 87 -6.24 33.16 0.97
C ASP A 87 -5.01 32.93 0.07
N ASN A 88 -4.16 31.95 0.41
CA ASN A 88 -2.87 31.68 -0.24
C ASN A 88 -2.96 30.67 -1.39
N GLY A 89 -4.16 30.41 -1.93
CA GLY A 89 -4.35 29.51 -3.08
C GLY A 89 -4.84 28.11 -2.70
N LYS A 90 -4.96 27.22 -3.69
CA LYS A 90 -5.54 25.89 -3.48
C LYS A 90 -4.59 24.95 -2.74
N SER A 91 -5.13 24.20 -1.78
CA SER A 91 -4.40 23.23 -0.96
C SER A 91 -3.99 21.98 -1.75
N CYS A 92 -2.97 21.27 -1.28
CA CYS A 92 -2.60 19.92 -1.72
C CYS A 92 -3.04 18.90 -0.66
N VAL A 93 -3.78 17.87 -1.06
CA VAL A 93 -4.51 16.99 -0.13
C VAL A 93 -4.11 15.53 -0.35
N LEU A 94 -3.83 14.84 0.75
CA LEU A 94 -3.69 13.39 0.82
C LEU A 94 -4.83 12.80 1.66
N LEU A 95 -5.66 11.95 1.06
CA LEU A 95 -6.76 11.25 1.72
C LEU A 95 -6.40 9.77 1.93
N GLU A 96 -6.31 9.34 3.19
CA GLU A 96 -5.92 7.97 3.56
C GLU A 96 -6.80 7.39 4.69
N CYS A 97 -7.56 6.31 4.49
CA CYS A 97 -7.79 5.59 3.22
C CYS A 97 -9.29 5.33 2.95
N ILE A 98 -9.59 5.13 1.67
CA ILE A 98 -10.95 4.87 1.20
C ILE A 98 -11.51 3.56 1.73
N SER A 99 -10.69 2.54 1.99
CA SER A 99 -11.16 1.27 2.54
C SER A 99 -11.73 1.41 3.95
N ASN A 100 -11.12 2.25 4.80
CA ASN A 100 -11.64 2.56 6.13
C ASN A 100 -12.88 3.45 6.02
N LEU A 101 -12.83 4.51 5.22
CA LEU A 101 -13.97 5.41 5.03
C LEU A 101 -15.20 4.66 4.51
N THR A 102 -15.02 3.70 3.59
CA THR A 102 -16.10 2.85 3.09
C THR A 102 -16.71 2.00 4.21
N ALA A 103 -15.89 1.42 5.09
CA ALA A 103 -16.39 0.65 6.21
C ALA A 103 -17.15 1.55 7.20
N ASN A 104 -16.57 2.70 7.55
CA ASN A 104 -17.17 3.65 8.48
C ASN A 104 -18.53 4.14 7.95
N GLU A 105 -18.60 4.59 6.70
CA GLU A 105 -19.83 5.05 6.08
C GLU A 105 -20.90 3.96 5.99
N MET A 106 -20.51 2.70 5.80
CA MET A 106 -21.47 1.59 5.73
C MET A 106 -22.02 1.15 7.08
N TYR A 107 -21.22 1.25 8.15
CA TYR A 107 -21.49 0.53 9.39
C TYR A 107 -21.56 1.39 10.65
N GLU A 108 -20.97 2.58 10.67
CA GLU A 108 -21.09 3.48 11.83
C GLU A 108 -22.49 4.12 11.88
N PRO A 109 -23.01 4.44 13.08
CA PRO A 109 -24.33 5.04 13.23
C PRO A 109 -24.52 6.36 12.46
N GLU A 110 -23.45 7.16 12.34
CA GLU A 110 -23.42 8.43 11.62
C GLU A 110 -23.12 8.27 10.12
N GLY A 111 -22.86 7.05 9.65
CA GLY A 111 -22.53 6.76 8.26
C GLY A 111 -23.74 6.77 7.32
N ALA A 112 -23.47 6.91 6.01
CA ALA A 112 -24.47 6.90 4.95
C ALA A 112 -25.14 5.53 4.69
N GLY A 113 -24.70 4.47 5.36
CA GLY A 113 -25.19 3.09 5.22
C GLY A 113 -25.10 2.61 3.78
N LYS A 114 -26.26 2.28 3.18
CA LYS A 114 -26.35 1.79 1.80
C LYS A 114 -25.91 2.81 0.73
N TYR A 115 -25.80 4.10 1.08
CA TYR A 115 -25.37 5.18 0.19
C TYR A 115 -23.88 5.53 0.36
N ALA A 116 -23.11 4.72 1.10
CA ALA A 116 -21.69 4.96 1.36
C ALA A 116 -20.87 5.28 0.10
N ALA A 117 -21.00 4.47 -0.95
CA ALA A 117 -20.25 4.68 -2.19
C ALA A 117 -20.59 6.03 -2.85
N GLU A 118 -21.86 6.38 -2.93
CA GLU A 118 -22.33 7.65 -3.48
C GLU A 118 -21.78 8.84 -2.70
N LYS A 119 -21.87 8.79 -1.36
CA LYS A 119 -21.43 9.88 -0.49
C LYS A 119 -19.92 10.09 -0.51
N ILE A 120 -19.14 9.01 -0.54
CA ILE A 120 -17.68 9.09 -0.68
C ILE A 120 -17.30 9.72 -2.02
N LEU A 121 -17.93 9.31 -3.12
CA LEU A 121 -17.66 9.86 -4.44
C LEU A 121 -18.03 11.36 -4.53
N GLN A 122 -19.16 11.77 -3.94
CA GLN A 122 -19.55 13.18 -3.83
C GLN A 122 -18.49 13.99 -3.05
N GLY A 123 -18.01 13.48 -1.91
CA GLY A 123 -16.96 14.12 -1.12
C GLY A 123 -15.65 14.26 -1.88
N ILE A 124 -15.22 13.22 -2.60
CA ILE A 124 -14.01 13.25 -3.44
C ILE A 124 -14.16 14.30 -4.55
N GLU A 125 -15.33 14.39 -5.19
CA GLU A 125 -15.58 15.40 -6.23
C GLU A 125 -15.49 16.83 -5.67
N LYS A 126 -16.04 17.08 -4.47
CA LYS A 126 -15.89 18.37 -3.79
C LYS A 126 -14.43 18.68 -3.48
N LEU A 127 -13.67 17.73 -2.93
CA LEU A 127 -12.25 17.89 -2.67
C LEU A 127 -11.49 18.27 -3.95
N ARG A 128 -11.76 17.58 -5.07
CA ARG A 128 -11.14 17.89 -6.37
C ARG A 128 -11.41 19.31 -6.86
N LYS A 129 -12.57 19.90 -6.55
CA LYS A 129 -12.89 21.28 -6.93
C LYS A 129 -12.08 22.31 -6.14
N VAL A 130 -11.80 22.03 -4.86
CA VAL A 130 -11.14 22.98 -3.94
C VAL A 130 -9.63 22.82 -3.82
N CYS A 131 -9.06 21.66 -4.18
CA CYS A 131 -7.62 21.42 -4.12
C CYS A 131 -6.92 21.62 -5.48
N SER A 132 -5.60 21.88 -5.44
CA SER A 132 -4.75 21.88 -6.63
C SER A 132 -4.36 20.45 -7.00
N CYS A 133 -3.95 19.68 -5.98
CA CYS A 133 -3.54 18.29 -6.09
C CYS A 133 -4.28 17.44 -5.05
N LEU A 134 -4.82 16.32 -5.49
CA LEU A 134 -5.45 15.32 -4.63
C LEU A 134 -4.78 13.96 -4.87
N VAL A 135 -4.20 13.41 -3.82
CA VAL A 135 -3.76 12.01 -3.77
C VAL A 135 -4.73 11.25 -2.88
N VAL A 136 -5.34 10.17 -3.39
CA VAL A 136 -6.26 9.32 -2.63
C VAL A 136 -5.70 7.92 -2.52
N VAL A 137 -5.61 7.41 -1.30
CA VAL A 137 -5.13 6.06 -1.00
C VAL A 137 -6.30 5.13 -0.77
N THR A 138 -6.27 4.00 -1.47
CA THR A 138 -7.23 2.91 -1.29
C THR A 138 -6.49 1.56 -1.19
N ASN A 139 -7.21 0.52 -0.81
CA ASN A 139 -6.68 -0.83 -0.74
C ASN A 139 -7.31 -1.69 -1.84
N GLU A 140 -6.51 -2.61 -2.38
CA GLU A 140 -7.03 -3.71 -3.18
C GLU A 140 -7.28 -4.92 -2.27
N VAL A 141 -8.54 -5.35 -2.19
CA VAL A 141 -9.02 -6.42 -1.28
C VAL A 141 -9.85 -7.47 -2.00
N CYS A 142 -9.99 -7.35 -3.33
CA CYS A 142 -10.87 -8.20 -4.14
C CYS A 142 -10.13 -9.37 -4.79
N SER A 143 -8.84 -9.56 -4.50
CA SER A 143 -8.02 -10.59 -5.16
C SER A 143 -7.94 -11.92 -4.39
N ASP A 144 -8.62 -12.02 -3.24
CA ASP A 144 -8.72 -13.26 -2.48
C ASP A 144 -10.09 -13.95 -2.69
N SER A 145 -10.04 -15.27 -2.80
CA SER A 145 -11.16 -16.19 -3.00
C SER A 145 -11.81 -16.70 -1.71
N VAL A 146 -11.34 -16.26 -0.53
CA VAL A 146 -11.93 -16.67 0.76
C VAL A 146 -13.43 -16.35 0.80
N ARG A 147 -14.23 -17.34 1.24
CA ARG A 147 -15.68 -17.20 1.44
C ARG A 147 -15.94 -16.03 2.37
N SER A 148 -16.69 -15.05 1.89
CA SER A 148 -17.03 -13.86 2.66
C SER A 148 -18.51 -13.87 3.05
N SER A 149 -18.85 -13.19 4.14
CA SER A 149 -20.24 -13.03 4.55
C SER A 149 -21.00 -12.13 3.56
N LYS A 150 -22.33 -12.11 3.63
CA LYS A 150 -23.13 -11.22 2.77
C LYS A 150 -22.74 -9.75 2.98
N GLU A 151 -22.43 -9.37 4.21
CA GLU A 151 -21.97 -8.04 4.60
C GLU A 151 -20.62 -7.71 3.98
N MET A 152 -19.67 -8.66 4.01
CA MET A 152 -18.35 -8.50 3.38
C MET A 152 -18.44 -8.38 1.85
N GLU A 153 -19.35 -9.12 1.21
CA GLU A 153 -19.61 -8.97 -0.23
C GLU A 153 -20.18 -7.59 -0.57
N LEU A 154 -21.07 -7.03 0.27
CA LEU A 154 -21.57 -5.66 0.09
C LEU A 154 -20.45 -4.63 0.22
N TYR A 155 -19.57 -4.80 1.21
CA TYR A 155 -18.39 -3.94 1.39
C TYR A 155 -17.47 -4.00 0.17
N LYS A 156 -17.11 -5.21 -0.29
CA LYS A 156 -16.26 -5.38 -1.49
C LYS A 156 -16.88 -4.71 -2.71
N LYS A 157 -18.20 -4.86 -2.91
CA LYS A 157 -18.91 -4.23 -4.03
C LYS A 157 -18.85 -2.70 -3.96
N ALA A 158 -19.14 -2.13 -2.78
CA ALA A 158 -19.07 -0.69 -2.57
C ALA A 158 -17.64 -0.15 -2.79
N LEU A 159 -16.64 -0.76 -2.18
CA LEU A 159 -15.24 -0.36 -2.34
C LEU A 159 -14.78 -0.49 -3.81
N ALA A 160 -15.15 -1.56 -4.50
CA ALA A 160 -14.81 -1.76 -5.91
C ALA A 160 -15.50 -0.73 -6.81
N GLU A 161 -16.74 -0.35 -6.52
CA GLU A 161 -17.45 0.73 -7.21
C GLU A 161 -16.71 2.07 -7.06
N ILE A 162 -16.36 2.44 -5.82
CA ILE A 162 -15.60 3.67 -5.54
C ILE A 162 -14.25 3.62 -6.26
N ASN A 163 -13.50 2.52 -6.13
CA ASN A 163 -12.19 2.36 -6.77
C ASN A 163 -12.26 2.51 -8.30
N ARG A 164 -13.24 1.88 -8.96
CA ARG A 164 -13.43 2.02 -10.41
C ARG A 164 -13.74 3.45 -10.81
N LYS A 165 -14.63 4.13 -10.06
CA LYS A 165 -15.01 5.51 -10.36
C LYS A 165 -13.87 6.50 -10.12
N MET A 166 -13.12 6.35 -9.03
CA MET A 166 -11.91 7.12 -8.81
C MET A 166 -10.88 6.90 -9.92
N ALA A 167 -10.64 5.65 -10.33
CA ALA A 167 -9.68 5.31 -11.38
C ALA A 167 -10.08 5.84 -12.77
N GLU A 168 -11.38 5.83 -13.09
CA GLU A 168 -11.95 6.42 -14.31
C GLU A 168 -11.63 7.92 -14.40
N ASP A 169 -11.81 8.64 -13.30
CA ASP A 169 -11.61 10.08 -13.22
C ASP A 169 -10.15 10.52 -13.05
N ALA A 170 -9.32 9.68 -12.44
CA ALA A 170 -7.95 10.00 -12.08
C ALA A 170 -7.08 10.36 -13.29
N ASP A 171 -6.15 11.28 -13.09
CA ASP A 171 -5.09 11.58 -14.04
C ASP A 171 -4.01 10.50 -14.00
N ILE A 172 -3.74 9.97 -12.79
CA ILE A 172 -2.76 8.90 -12.54
C ILE A 172 -3.39 7.84 -11.63
N VAL A 173 -3.17 6.56 -11.94
CA VAL A 173 -3.46 5.44 -11.04
C VAL A 173 -2.18 4.64 -10.87
N THR A 174 -1.76 4.46 -9.62
CA THR A 174 -0.55 3.69 -9.27
C THR A 174 -0.91 2.57 -8.31
N GLU A 175 -0.52 1.35 -8.62
CA GLU A 175 -0.51 0.23 -7.69
C GLU A 175 0.87 0.16 -7.03
N VAL A 176 0.95 0.15 -5.70
CA VAL A 176 2.22 -0.06 -5.00
C VAL A 176 2.32 -1.51 -4.55
N VAL A 177 3.26 -2.24 -5.15
CA VAL A 177 3.55 -3.64 -4.86
C VAL A 177 4.87 -3.73 -4.13
N TYR A 178 4.84 -4.07 -2.82
CA TYR A 178 6.02 -4.16 -1.96
C TYR A 178 7.02 -3.00 -2.13
N GLY A 179 6.51 -1.77 -2.02
CA GLY A 179 7.26 -0.53 -2.14
C GLY A 179 7.55 -0.07 -3.55
N ILE A 180 7.22 -0.86 -4.57
CA ILE A 180 7.48 -0.54 -5.98
C ILE A 180 6.20 0.04 -6.60
N PRO A 181 6.20 1.31 -7.06
CA PRO A 181 5.06 1.85 -7.78
C PRO A 181 4.98 1.31 -9.20
N VAL A 182 3.80 0.79 -9.54
CA VAL A 182 3.43 0.32 -10.87
C VAL A 182 2.34 1.25 -11.40
N THR A 183 2.70 2.09 -12.36
CA THR A 183 1.73 3.00 -12.98
C THR A 183 0.77 2.20 -13.87
N ILE A 184 -0.51 2.23 -13.51
CA ILE A 184 -1.60 1.53 -14.23
C ILE A 184 -2.23 2.45 -15.27
N LYS A 185 -2.40 3.73 -14.93
CA LYS A 185 -2.98 4.76 -15.79
C LYS A 185 -2.19 6.05 -15.62
N MET A 186 -1.95 6.75 -16.71
CA MET A 186 -1.32 8.07 -16.71
C MET A 186 -1.81 8.83 -17.94
N LYS A 187 -2.40 10.00 -17.75
CA LYS A 187 -2.71 10.90 -18.88
C LYS A 187 -1.40 11.55 -19.36
N GLU A 188 -1.20 11.61 -20.68
CA GLU A 188 0.06 11.98 -21.36
C GLU A 188 0.68 13.32 -20.90
N SER A 189 -0.10 14.22 -20.28
CA SER A 189 0.36 15.53 -19.79
C SER A 189 0.99 15.53 -18.39
N SER A 190 1.09 14.37 -17.74
CA SER A 190 1.77 14.24 -16.44
C SER A 190 3.12 13.59 -16.69
N TYR A 191 4.23 14.26 -16.35
CA TYR A 191 5.58 13.70 -16.47
C TYR A 191 6.11 13.44 -15.06
N MET A 192 6.51 12.21 -14.77
CA MET A 192 7.17 11.84 -13.52
C MET A 192 8.65 11.53 -13.79
N ARG A 193 9.57 12.22 -13.10
CA ARG A 193 11.00 11.89 -13.12
C ARG A 193 11.28 10.71 -12.18
N LYS A 194 12.30 9.92 -12.56
CA LYS A 194 12.78 8.71 -11.87
C LYS A 194 12.96 8.91 -10.36
N GLU A 195 12.61 7.86 -9.62
CA GLU A 195 12.72 7.76 -8.15
C GLU A 195 14.16 7.90 -7.64
N LYS A 196 14.28 8.24 -6.34
CA LYS A 196 15.55 8.21 -5.61
C LYS A 196 16.13 6.79 -5.65
N GLU A 197 17.36 6.66 -6.14
CA GLU A 197 18.11 5.42 -6.04
C GLU A 197 18.41 5.09 -4.58
N PHE A 198 17.99 3.91 -4.15
CA PHE A 198 18.42 3.30 -2.89
C PHE A 198 19.93 3.02 -2.99
N THR A 199 20.72 3.56 -2.07
CA THR A 199 22.19 3.58 -2.11
C THR A 199 22.86 2.30 -1.57
N GLU A 200 22.08 1.34 -1.08
CA GLU A 200 22.62 0.05 -0.59
C GLU A 200 22.77 -0.97 -1.71
N GLN A 201 23.76 -1.87 -1.56
CA GLN A 201 24.05 -2.92 -2.52
C GLN A 201 22.86 -3.90 -2.60
N LYS A 202 22.18 -3.91 -3.74
CA LYS A 202 21.10 -4.86 -4.03
C LYS A 202 21.73 -6.23 -4.29
N THR A 203 21.24 -7.26 -3.62
CA THR A 203 21.81 -8.63 -3.69
C THR A 203 20.77 -9.73 -3.78
N LEU A 204 19.48 -9.43 -3.54
CA LEU A 204 18.42 -10.44 -3.48
C LEU A 204 17.61 -10.53 -4.79
N TYR A 205 16.83 -11.61 -4.93
CA TYR A 205 15.84 -11.75 -6.00
C TYR A 205 14.48 -12.09 -5.40
N LEU A 206 13.42 -11.36 -5.81
CA LEU A 206 12.07 -11.58 -5.28
C LEU A 206 11.10 -11.94 -6.40
N VAL A 207 10.40 -13.06 -6.22
CA VAL A 207 9.29 -13.49 -7.09
C VAL A 207 8.01 -13.53 -6.27
N THR A 208 7.04 -12.73 -6.66
CA THR A 208 5.76 -12.62 -5.96
C THR A 208 4.55 -12.81 -6.89
N GLY A 209 3.35 -12.75 -6.34
CA GLY A 209 2.08 -13.02 -7.01
C GLY A 209 1.12 -13.83 -6.13
N GLY A 210 -0.13 -13.94 -6.55
CA GLY A 210 -1.14 -14.73 -5.86
C GLY A 210 -0.77 -16.22 -5.70
N ALA A 211 -1.50 -16.91 -4.82
CA ALA A 211 -1.34 -18.35 -4.62
C ALA A 211 -1.53 -19.11 -5.95
N TYR A 212 -0.76 -20.20 -6.13
CA TYR A 212 -0.84 -21.09 -7.30
C TYR A 212 -0.58 -20.48 -8.68
N GLN A 213 -0.01 -19.26 -8.76
CA GLN A 213 0.30 -18.58 -10.03
C GLN A 213 1.53 -19.14 -10.78
N GLY A 214 2.15 -20.22 -10.32
CA GLY A 214 3.32 -20.82 -10.96
C GLY A 214 4.67 -20.13 -10.66
N LYS A 215 4.73 -19.33 -9.59
CA LYS A 215 5.93 -18.55 -9.19
C LYS A 215 7.23 -19.34 -9.13
N ARG A 216 7.22 -20.50 -8.46
CA ARG A 216 8.42 -21.34 -8.32
C ARG A 216 8.92 -21.83 -9.69
N LYS A 217 8.02 -22.33 -10.54
CA LYS A 217 8.37 -22.74 -11.92
C LYS A 217 8.89 -21.57 -12.75
N PHE A 218 8.37 -20.36 -12.55
CA PHE A 218 8.89 -19.16 -13.19
C PHE A 218 10.31 -18.85 -12.70
N ALA A 219 10.54 -18.87 -11.39
CA ALA A 219 11.87 -18.66 -10.81
C ALA A 219 12.87 -19.71 -11.31
N GLU A 220 12.46 -20.98 -11.41
CA GLU A 220 13.31 -22.06 -11.91
C GLU A 220 13.73 -21.85 -13.39
N LYS A 221 12.85 -21.29 -14.21
CA LYS A 221 13.18 -20.96 -15.61
C LYS A 221 14.16 -19.80 -15.71
N LEU A 222 14.07 -18.83 -14.79
CA LEU A 222 14.84 -17.60 -14.84
C LEU A 222 16.23 -17.76 -14.20
N TYR A 223 16.31 -18.50 -13.10
CA TYR A 223 17.51 -18.61 -12.26
C TYR A 223 18.13 -20.02 -12.25
N GLY A 224 17.63 -20.94 -13.07
CA GLY A 224 18.04 -22.35 -13.04
C GLY A 224 17.31 -23.14 -11.95
N ASN A 225 17.83 -24.30 -11.55
CA ASN A 225 17.17 -25.15 -10.55
C ASN A 225 17.90 -25.08 -9.19
N PRO A 226 17.69 -24.01 -8.39
CA PRO A 226 18.41 -23.85 -7.13
C PRO A 226 17.99 -24.90 -6.10
N GLN A 227 18.83 -25.13 -5.10
CA GLN A 227 18.44 -25.87 -3.91
C GLN A 227 17.36 -25.09 -3.14
N TRP A 228 16.12 -25.58 -3.22
CA TRP A 228 14.95 -24.97 -2.61
C TRP A 228 14.72 -25.43 -1.16
N GLU A 229 14.50 -24.47 -0.29
CA GLU A 229 13.91 -24.66 1.03
C GLU A 229 12.43 -24.27 1.06
N ASP A 230 11.61 -25.04 1.78
CA ASP A 230 10.20 -24.70 2.03
C ASP A 230 10.11 -23.82 3.29
N GLY A 231 9.72 -22.57 3.14
CA GLY A 231 9.55 -21.64 4.25
C GLY A 231 8.55 -22.10 5.31
N GLY A 232 7.64 -23.02 4.97
CA GLY A 232 6.73 -23.66 5.92
C GLY A 232 7.35 -24.78 6.76
N ALA A 233 8.54 -25.27 6.43
CA ALA A 233 9.14 -26.45 7.06
C ALA A 233 10.64 -26.35 7.36
N CYS A 234 11.40 -25.49 6.67
CA CYS A 234 12.85 -25.40 6.82
C CYS A 234 13.25 -24.90 8.22
N PRO A 235 14.46 -25.22 8.72
CA PRO A 235 15.02 -24.51 9.87
C PRO A 235 15.11 -23.00 9.60
N LEU A 236 14.93 -22.14 10.60
CA LEU A 236 14.98 -20.69 10.40
C LEU A 236 16.33 -20.23 9.83
N GLU A 237 17.43 -20.81 10.30
CA GLU A 237 18.79 -20.50 9.84
C GLU A 237 19.06 -20.89 8.38
N ALA A 238 18.25 -21.77 7.78
CA ALA A 238 18.44 -22.22 6.40
C ALA A 238 18.33 -21.05 5.40
N ILE A 239 17.60 -19.99 5.74
CA ILE A 239 17.48 -18.79 4.88
C ILE A 239 18.82 -18.10 4.63
N TYR A 240 19.83 -18.33 5.49
CA TYR A 240 21.15 -17.74 5.36
C TYR A 240 22.12 -18.58 4.52
N THR A 241 21.72 -19.77 4.07
CA THR A 241 22.59 -20.68 3.33
C THR A 241 21.95 -21.30 2.10
N CYS A 242 20.62 -21.30 1.97
CA CYS A 242 19.95 -21.85 0.80
C CYS A 242 20.06 -20.96 -0.44
N GLU A 243 19.94 -21.56 -1.62
CA GLU A 243 19.95 -20.82 -2.89
C GLU A 243 18.58 -20.22 -3.22
N GLY A 244 17.50 -20.88 -2.77
CA GLY A 244 16.14 -20.38 -2.92
C GLY A 244 15.23 -20.81 -1.78
N ILE A 245 14.27 -19.96 -1.44
CA ILE A 245 13.20 -20.24 -0.49
C ILE A 245 11.84 -19.98 -1.14
N TYR A 246 10.92 -20.93 -1.04
CA TYR A 246 9.52 -20.76 -1.44
C TYR A 246 8.58 -20.82 -0.24
N HIS A 247 7.36 -20.28 -0.39
CA HIS A 247 6.47 -20.03 0.75
C HIS A 247 7.09 -19.12 1.82
N PHE A 248 7.78 -18.06 1.40
CA PHE A 248 8.42 -17.13 2.33
C PHE A 248 7.40 -16.46 3.28
N GLU A 249 6.14 -16.30 2.87
CA GLU A 249 5.06 -15.88 3.76
C GLU A 249 4.89 -16.86 4.94
N LYS A 250 4.97 -18.17 4.71
CA LYS A 250 4.89 -19.18 5.80
C LYS A 250 6.13 -19.15 6.69
N TYR A 251 7.29 -18.81 6.16
CA TYR A 251 8.49 -18.57 6.97
C TYR A 251 8.25 -17.43 7.97
N ILE A 252 7.71 -16.31 7.50
CA ILE A 252 7.33 -15.17 8.35
C ILE A 252 6.27 -15.58 9.37
N ARG A 253 5.28 -16.38 8.96
CA ARG A 253 4.24 -16.89 9.87
C ARG A 253 4.84 -17.66 11.05
N ARG A 254 5.72 -18.62 10.78
CA ARG A 254 6.37 -19.43 11.83
C ARG A 254 7.24 -18.58 12.75
N MET A 255 8.04 -17.67 12.19
CA MET A 255 8.81 -16.73 13.00
C MET A 255 7.90 -15.93 13.96
N LEU A 256 6.72 -15.52 13.49
CA LEU A 256 5.76 -14.76 14.28
C LEU A 256 5.11 -15.62 15.38
N GLU A 257 4.77 -16.88 15.08
CA GLU A 257 4.23 -17.86 16.04
C GLU A 257 5.24 -18.17 17.15
N GLU A 258 6.53 -18.23 16.80
CA GLU A 258 7.64 -18.46 17.73
C GLU A 258 8.08 -17.18 18.50
N GLY A 259 7.50 -16.02 18.18
CA GLY A 259 7.81 -14.76 18.85
C GLY A 259 9.16 -14.12 18.48
N ASN A 260 9.70 -14.45 17.31
CA ASN A 260 10.98 -13.89 16.83
C ASN A 260 10.86 -12.39 16.48
N GLU A 261 12.01 -11.71 16.48
CA GLU A 261 12.14 -10.34 16.01
C GLU A 261 12.34 -10.28 14.49
N PHE A 262 11.82 -9.21 13.86
CA PHE A 262 11.89 -8.99 12.41
C PHE A 262 12.76 -7.80 12.03
N GLU A 263 13.22 -7.03 13.01
CA GLU A 263 13.98 -5.81 12.78
C GLU A 263 15.28 -6.14 12.02
N GLY A 264 15.46 -5.52 10.85
CA GLY A 264 16.62 -5.75 10.00
C GLY A 264 16.68 -7.13 9.35
N LEU A 265 15.60 -7.94 9.37
CA LEU A 265 15.59 -9.29 8.77
C LEU A 265 16.04 -9.25 7.30
N ALA A 266 15.42 -8.39 6.47
CA ALA A 266 15.77 -8.28 5.06
C ALA A 266 17.23 -7.88 4.84
N LYS A 267 17.74 -6.95 5.66
CA LYS A 267 19.14 -6.51 5.65
C LYS A 267 20.10 -7.65 6.00
N ASN A 268 19.79 -8.40 7.06
CA ASN A 268 20.59 -9.53 7.52
C ASN A 268 20.66 -10.64 6.45
N ILE A 269 19.53 -10.93 5.79
CA ILE A 269 19.48 -11.87 4.67
C ILE A 269 20.36 -11.37 3.52
N ALA A 270 20.19 -10.11 3.11
CA ALA A 270 20.96 -9.51 2.01
C ALA A 270 22.49 -9.51 2.25
N GLN A 271 22.92 -9.36 3.50
CA GLN A 271 24.33 -9.38 3.89
C GLN A 271 24.91 -10.79 4.03
N LYS A 272 24.16 -11.72 4.63
CA LYS A 272 24.66 -13.07 4.93
C LYS A 272 24.47 -14.06 3.78
N ASN A 273 23.45 -13.86 2.95
CA ASN A 273 23.12 -14.73 1.82
C ASN A 273 22.83 -13.92 0.55
N PRO A 274 23.84 -13.21 0.00
CA PRO A 274 23.69 -12.51 -1.27
C PRO A 274 23.40 -13.51 -2.38
N GLY A 275 22.42 -13.20 -3.23
CA GLY A 275 21.99 -14.05 -4.33
C GLY A 275 20.76 -14.91 -4.04
N LEU A 276 20.24 -14.91 -2.80
CA LEU A 276 19.06 -15.68 -2.43
C LEU A 276 17.83 -15.32 -3.29
N ILE A 277 17.15 -16.36 -3.78
CA ILE A 277 15.90 -16.25 -4.52
C ILE A 277 14.72 -16.50 -3.58
N ILE A 278 13.89 -15.48 -3.39
CA ILE A 278 12.74 -15.52 -2.47
C ILE A 278 11.45 -15.61 -3.29
N VAL A 279 10.63 -16.63 -3.02
CA VAL A 279 9.31 -16.81 -3.62
C VAL A 279 8.21 -16.70 -2.55
N THR A 280 7.30 -15.75 -2.72
CA THR A 280 6.29 -15.41 -1.70
C THR A 280 4.89 -15.18 -2.27
N ASP A 281 3.84 -15.53 -1.51
CA ASP A 281 2.45 -15.21 -1.84
C ASP A 281 2.07 -13.77 -1.43
N GLU A 282 1.29 -13.09 -2.28
CA GLU A 282 0.76 -11.74 -2.01
C GLU A 282 -0.46 -11.74 -1.08
N ILE A 283 -0.29 -12.13 0.19
CA ILE A 283 -1.40 -12.25 1.15
C ILE A 283 -2.05 -10.91 1.54
N GLY A 284 -1.47 -9.78 1.14
CA GLY A 284 -1.96 -8.43 1.42
C GLY A 284 -3.23 -8.04 0.66
N TYR A 285 -3.57 -8.73 -0.43
CA TYR A 285 -4.66 -8.38 -1.35
C TYR A 285 -6.03 -9.00 -1.00
N GLY A 286 -6.13 -9.62 0.18
CA GLY A 286 -7.39 -10.11 0.76
C GLY A 286 -8.03 -9.13 1.74
N LEU A 287 -9.23 -9.49 2.21
CA LEU A 287 -9.93 -8.79 3.29
C LEU A 287 -9.09 -8.77 4.57
N VAL A 288 -9.37 -7.80 5.44
CA VAL A 288 -8.76 -7.70 6.76
C VAL A 288 -9.34 -8.80 7.65
N PRO A 289 -8.52 -9.71 8.22
CA PRO A 289 -9.02 -10.75 9.12
C PRO A 289 -9.63 -10.20 10.42
N ILE A 290 -10.57 -10.95 11.00
CA ILE A 290 -11.13 -10.66 12.35
C ILE A 290 -10.13 -11.06 13.44
N ASP A 291 -9.34 -12.09 13.19
CA ASP A 291 -8.30 -12.51 14.12
C ASP A 291 -7.11 -11.53 14.11
N ALA A 292 -6.65 -11.15 15.30
CA ALA A 292 -5.59 -10.15 15.45
C ALA A 292 -4.22 -10.67 14.99
N PHE A 293 -3.96 -11.97 15.17
CA PHE A 293 -2.73 -12.60 14.70
C PHE A 293 -2.69 -12.62 13.18
N GLU A 294 -3.76 -13.04 12.51
CA GLU A 294 -3.85 -13.05 11.04
C GLU A 294 -3.74 -11.64 10.44
N ARG A 295 -4.34 -10.61 11.08
CA ARG A 295 -4.11 -9.21 10.69
C ARG A 295 -2.64 -8.82 10.77
N ARG A 296 -1.99 -9.11 11.90
CA ARG A 296 -0.58 -8.79 12.14
C ARG A 296 0.32 -9.51 11.15
N TYR A 297 0.09 -10.80 10.93
CA TYR A 297 0.81 -11.62 9.97
C TYR A 297 0.72 -11.05 8.54
N ARG A 298 -0.49 -10.71 8.10
CA ARG A 298 -0.75 -10.09 6.78
C ARG A 298 -0.01 -8.77 6.61
N GLU A 299 -0.11 -7.86 7.58
CA GLU A 299 0.57 -6.56 7.52
C GLU A 299 2.09 -6.69 7.56
N LEU A 300 2.60 -7.50 8.48
CA LEU A 300 4.03 -7.70 8.69
C LEU A 300 4.69 -8.32 7.47
N THR A 301 4.05 -9.33 6.87
CA THR A 301 4.52 -9.96 5.63
C THR A 301 4.69 -8.93 4.51
N GLY A 302 3.71 -8.04 4.34
CA GLY A 302 3.82 -6.96 3.34
C GLY A 302 4.97 -6.00 3.60
N ARG A 303 5.21 -5.64 4.88
CA ARG A 303 6.32 -4.74 5.26
C ARG A 303 7.67 -5.41 5.03
N ILE A 304 7.85 -6.66 5.48
CA ILE A 304 9.09 -7.42 5.25
C ILE A 304 9.34 -7.59 3.75
N CYS A 305 8.32 -7.91 2.96
CA CYS A 305 8.48 -8.02 1.50
C CYS A 305 8.85 -6.68 0.86
N THR A 306 8.37 -5.55 1.40
CA THR A 306 8.79 -4.21 0.97
C THR A 306 10.28 -3.98 1.23
N GLU A 307 10.78 -4.39 2.40
CA GLU A 307 12.21 -4.31 2.71
C GLU A 307 13.03 -5.25 1.82
N VAL A 308 12.60 -6.51 1.65
CA VAL A 308 13.24 -7.48 0.75
C VAL A 308 13.30 -6.94 -0.68
N ALA A 309 12.22 -6.35 -1.18
CA ALA A 309 12.17 -5.73 -2.50
C ALA A 309 13.18 -4.58 -2.64
N ALA A 310 13.40 -3.79 -1.58
CA ALA A 310 14.42 -2.73 -1.56
C ALA A 310 15.84 -3.29 -1.77
N TYR A 311 16.19 -4.39 -1.08
CA TYR A 311 17.46 -5.11 -1.23
C TYR A 311 17.53 -6.02 -2.48
N SER A 312 16.44 -6.16 -3.23
CA SER A 312 16.41 -7.02 -4.42
C SER A 312 16.97 -6.32 -5.66
N CYS A 313 17.82 -7.01 -6.41
CA CYS A 313 18.28 -6.62 -7.75
C CYS A 313 17.12 -6.61 -8.73
N ARG A 314 16.26 -7.63 -8.63
CA ARG A 314 15.12 -7.86 -9.50
C ARG A 314 13.91 -8.33 -8.71
N VAL A 315 12.74 -7.82 -9.10
CA VAL A 315 11.45 -8.18 -8.52
C VAL A 315 10.48 -8.49 -9.65
N ASP A 316 9.93 -9.70 -9.69
CA ASP A 316 8.93 -10.12 -10.68
C ASP A 316 7.62 -10.49 -9.98
N ARG A 317 6.49 -10.02 -10.51
CA ARG A 317 5.15 -10.49 -10.13
C ARG A 317 4.67 -11.50 -11.18
N VAL A 318 4.22 -12.68 -10.75
CA VAL A 318 3.79 -13.75 -11.64
C VAL A 318 2.26 -13.86 -11.65
N VAL A 319 1.69 -13.82 -12.86
CA VAL A 319 0.27 -13.99 -13.13
C VAL A 319 0.09 -15.05 -14.21
N CYS A 320 -0.66 -16.11 -13.92
CA CYS A 320 -0.89 -17.24 -14.83
C CYS A 320 0.41 -17.84 -15.40
N GLY A 321 1.47 -17.89 -14.60
CA GLY A 321 2.80 -18.37 -15.01
C GLY A 321 3.61 -17.38 -15.85
N VAL A 322 3.09 -16.18 -16.12
CA VAL A 322 3.75 -15.10 -16.84
C VAL A 322 4.37 -14.11 -15.86
N GLY A 323 5.68 -13.88 -15.96
CA GLY A 323 6.38 -12.89 -15.14
C GLY A 323 6.20 -11.47 -15.66
N MET A 324 5.89 -10.56 -14.75
CA MET A 324 5.81 -9.12 -14.95
C MET A 324 6.94 -8.48 -14.13
N PRO A 325 8.01 -7.96 -14.77
CA PRO A 325 9.08 -7.31 -14.03
C PRO A 325 8.56 -6.02 -13.40
N LEU A 326 8.75 -5.89 -12.09
CA LEU A 326 8.43 -4.69 -11.30
C LEU A 326 9.68 -3.83 -11.07
N LYS A 327 10.84 -4.48 -10.88
CA LYS A 327 12.14 -3.86 -10.64
C LYS A 327 13.24 -4.68 -11.29
N GLY A 328 14.28 -4.01 -11.77
CA GLY A 328 15.41 -4.63 -12.47
C GLY A 328 15.13 -4.84 -13.95
N ASP A 329 16.18 -4.80 -14.77
CA ASP A 329 16.07 -5.04 -16.21
C ASP A 329 15.76 -6.51 -16.52
N ARG A 330 15.19 -6.75 -17.72
CA ARG A 330 14.80 -8.07 -18.21
C ARG A 330 15.98 -8.97 -18.51
#